data_AF-L1PWA1-F1
#
_entry.id   AF-L1PWA1-F1
#
_cell.length_a   1.000
_cell.length_b   1.000
_cell.length_c   1.000
_cell.angle_alpha   90.00
_cell.angle_beta   90.00
_cell.angle_gamma   90.00
#
_symmetry.space_group_name_H-M   'P 1'
#
loop_
_entity.id
_entity.type
_entity.pdbx_description
1 polymer ?
#
loop_
_entity_poly.entity_id
_entity_poly.type
_entity_poly.pdbx_seq_one_letter_code
_entity_poly.pdbx_strand_id
1 'polypeptide(L)'
;MDYMAPQWIAFPAYTEFTIGWRMGDGEGYKYKFWDWYETLTPAQQKEYQALFPYPCFWHYNRWEDDNQDIDDEEDYYYEGIPVWQPKGAYKYSKATFINSAKKLKFVFFWKPNAEVVDESCFSQWQPSPFSVDGDEYYCAEQYMMAEKARLFGDEEVEEEIMNTSDPKLMKALGRKVRNFDPQVWDKAKYSIVLNGNYYKFTQNKEMMDFLLSTGDKVLVEASPMDTIWGIGFGKDNEKAKNVAMWRGKNLLGFALMEVRDEIRKVYQNVHLLK
;
A
#
# COMPACT_ATOMS: atom_id res chain seq x y z
N MET A 1 30.72 0.05 -0.18
CA MET A 1 30.45 -1.10 0.68
C MET A 1 29.41 -1.92 -0.03
N ASP A 2 29.51 -3.24 0.01
CA ASP A 2 28.64 -4.11 -0.76
C ASP A 2 27.41 -4.50 0.09
N TYR A 3 26.32 -3.73 -0.02
CA TYR A 3 25.12 -3.94 0.78
C TYR A 3 24.27 -5.09 0.22
N MET A 4 23.88 -6.03 1.09
CA MET A 4 22.79 -6.97 0.76
C MET A 4 21.45 -6.23 0.79
N ALA A 5 20.52 -6.64 -0.06
CA ALA A 5 19.16 -6.10 0.00
C ALA A 5 18.49 -6.47 1.33
N PRO A 6 17.71 -5.57 1.94
CA PRO A 6 16.86 -5.96 3.05
C PRO A 6 15.72 -6.86 2.56
N GLN A 7 15.13 -7.61 3.48
CA GLN A 7 14.12 -8.63 3.23
C GLN A 7 12.93 -8.12 2.38
N TRP A 8 12.42 -6.93 2.68
CA TRP A 8 11.27 -6.33 1.97
C TRP A 8 11.59 -5.81 0.56
N ILE A 9 12.88 -5.66 0.21
CA ILE A 9 13.31 -5.36 -1.16
C ILE A 9 13.60 -6.66 -1.92
N ALA A 10 14.23 -7.64 -1.25
CA ALA A 10 14.55 -8.93 -1.86
C ALA A 10 13.30 -9.79 -2.12
N PHE A 11 12.30 -9.70 -1.24
CA PHE A 11 11.02 -10.41 -1.33
C PHE A 11 9.87 -9.41 -1.21
N PRO A 12 9.61 -8.60 -2.26
CA PRO A 12 8.59 -7.55 -2.22
C PRO A 12 7.15 -8.09 -2.17
N ALA A 13 6.96 -9.41 -2.27
CA ALA A 13 5.67 -10.10 -2.13
C ALA A 13 5.43 -10.68 -0.73
N TYR A 14 6.42 -10.66 0.16
CA TYR A 14 6.33 -11.29 1.47
C TYR A 14 5.86 -10.26 2.51
N THR A 15 4.88 -10.63 3.32
CA THR A 15 4.53 -9.88 4.52
C THR A 15 5.54 -10.16 5.64
N GLU A 16 5.43 -9.40 6.73
CA GLU A 16 6.28 -9.56 7.91
C GLU A 16 6.23 -10.98 8.52
N PHE A 17 5.06 -11.62 8.47
CA PHE A 17 4.78 -12.88 9.16
C PHE A 17 4.54 -14.08 8.24
N THR A 18 4.78 -13.91 6.95
CA THR A 18 4.56 -14.99 6.00
C THR A 18 5.33 -16.26 6.37
N ILE A 19 4.68 -17.40 6.12
CA ILE A 19 5.30 -18.71 6.32
C ILE A 19 6.50 -18.91 5.39
N GLY A 20 6.58 -18.15 4.29
CA GLY A 20 7.71 -18.16 3.35
C GLY A 20 9.06 -17.81 4.00
N TRP A 21 9.08 -17.15 5.16
CA TRP A 21 10.30 -16.93 5.94
C TRP A 21 10.82 -18.18 6.67
N ARG A 22 9.99 -19.22 6.81
CA ARG A 22 10.30 -20.46 7.56
C ARG A 22 10.18 -21.73 6.71
N MET A 23 9.38 -21.70 5.66
CA MET A 23 9.10 -22.85 4.79
C MET A 23 8.91 -22.38 3.33
N GLY A 24 9.80 -21.51 2.85
CA GLY A 24 9.76 -20.99 1.48
C GLY A 24 11.08 -20.39 1.04
N ASP A 25 11.07 -19.72 -0.12
CA ASP A 25 12.28 -19.17 -0.74
C ASP A 25 12.99 -18.10 0.12
N GLY A 26 12.24 -17.47 1.04
CA GLY A 26 12.78 -16.45 1.95
C GLY A 26 13.61 -17.01 3.10
N GLU A 27 13.45 -18.27 3.49
CA GLU A 27 14.14 -18.87 4.64
C GLU A 27 15.67 -18.80 4.47
N GLY A 28 16.18 -19.34 3.35
CA GLY A 28 17.60 -19.35 3.07
C GLY A 28 18.19 -17.95 2.89
N TYR A 29 17.40 -16.99 2.40
CA TYR A 29 17.82 -15.60 2.29
C TYR A 29 17.94 -14.93 3.65
N LYS A 30 16.96 -15.16 4.53
CA LYS A 30 16.93 -14.61 5.89
C LYS A 30 18.20 -14.99 6.66
N TYR A 31 18.62 -16.26 6.60
CA TYR A 31 19.88 -16.69 7.24
C TYR A 31 21.10 -15.99 6.64
N LYS A 32 21.24 -15.98 5.31
CA LYS A 32 22.37 -15.32 4.63
C LYS A 32 22.43 -13.82 4.95
N PHE A 33 21.29 -13.16 5.03
CA PHE A 33 21.19 -11.75 5.37
C PHE A 33 21.73 -11.48 6.78
N TRP A 34 21.27 -12.26 7.77
CA TRP A 34 21.72 -12.08 9.16
C TRP A 34 23.17 -12.48 9.36
N ASP A 35 23.64 -13.58 8.76
CA ASP A 35 25.05 -13.97 8.76
C ASP A 35 25.95 -12.82 8.26
N TRP A 36 25.53 -12.15 7.16
CA TRP A 36 26.24 -10.99 6.64
C TRP A 36 26.12 -9.76 7.56
N TYR A 37 24.92 -9.43 8.01
CA TYR A 37 24.64 -8.25 8.82
C TYR A 37 25.38 -8.29 10.18
N GLU A 38 25.53 -9.47 10.77
CA GLU A 38 26.30 -9.70 12.00
C GLU A 38 27.82 -9.56 11.79
N THR A 39 28.32 -9.64 10.55
CA THR A 39 29.74 -9.33 10.25
C THR A 39 30.05 -7.83 10.27
N LEU A 40 29.02 -6.97 10.21
CA LEU A 40 29.19 -5.52 10.20
C LEU A 40 29.51 -5.00 11.60
N THR A 41 30.35 -3.95 11.68
CA THR A 41 30.55 -3.22 12.93
C THR A 41 29.26 -2.50 13.35
N PRO A 42 29.06 -2.17 14.64
CA PRO A 42 27.88 -1.42 15.09
C PRO A 42 27.66 -0.08 14.35
N ALA A 43 28.75 0.59 13.93
CA ALA A 43 28.66 1.80 13.14
C ALA A 43 28.13 1.54 11.71
N GLN A 44 28.59 0.45 11.08
CA GLN A 44 28.12 0.03 9.75
C GLN A 44 26.69 -0.50 9.80
N GLN A 45 26.30 -1.19 10.87
CA GLN A 45 24.90 -1.56 11.10
C GLN A 45 24.03 -0.32 11.17
N LYS A 46 24.35 0.65 12.03
CA LYS A 46 23.60 1.90 12.13
C LYS A 46 23.51 2.67 10.80
N GLU A 47 24.60 2.70 10.03
CA GLU A 47 24.59 3.27 8.68
C GLU A 47 23.64 2.50 7.76
N TYR A 48 23.69 1.17 7.75
CA TYR A 48 22.80 0.33 6.95
C TYR A 48 21.33 0.56 7.31
N GLN A 49 20.99 0.61 8.60
CA GLN A 49 19.63 0.86 9.09
C GLN A 49 19.08 2.22 8.63
N ALA A 50 19.94 3.24 8.60
CA ALA A 50 19.58 4.57 8.12
C ALA A 50 19.39 4.61 6.59
N LEU A 51 20.16 3.81 5.84
CA LEU A 51 20.02 3.70 4.39
C LEU A 51 18.80 2.88 3.99
N PHE A 52 18.45 1.85 4.77
CA PHE A 52 17.40 0.88 4.48
C PHE A 52 16.44 0.74 5.68
N PRO A 53 15.58 1.74 5.93
CA PRO A 53 14.59 1.65 7.00
C PRO A 53 13.49 0.64 6.66
N TYR A 54 12.95 -0.04 7.68
CA TYR A 54 11.80 -0.92 7.53
C TYR A 54 10.58 -0.19 6.94
N PRO A 55 9.72 -0.90 6.18
CA PRO A 55 8.40 -0.41 5.85
C PRO A 55 7.61 -0.06 7.11
N CYS A 56 6.84 1.03 7.09
CA CYS A 56 6.12 1.53 8.26
C CYS A 56 5.00 0.63 8.79
N PHE A 57 4.75 -0.51 8.13
CA PHE A 57 3.75 -1.50 8.48
C PHE A 57 4.36 -2.87 8.81
N TRP A 58 5.70 -2.92 8.95
CA TRP A 58 6.45 -4.02 9.57
C TRP A 58 6.84 -3.58 10.98
N HIS A 59 6.12 -4.06 11.99
CA HIS A 59 6.17 -3.50 13.35
C HIS A 59 7.01 -4.33 14.33
N TYR A 60 7.27 -5.60 14.00
CA TYR A 60 7.87 -6.60 14.89
C TYR A 60 9.31 -6.96 14.55
N ASN A 61 9.70 -6.86 13.29
CA ASN A 61 11.07 -7.04 12.85
C ASN A 61 11.78 -5.68 12.90
N ARG A 62 12.11 -5.16 14.09
CA ARG A 62 12.96 -3.94 14.20
C ARG A 62 14.43 -4.33 14.29
N TRP A 63 15.30 -3.39 13.97
CA TRP A 63 16.76 -3.60 14.04
C TRP A 63 17.28 -3.83 15.46
N GLU A 64 16.57 -3.32 16.46
CA GLU A 64 16.89 -3.48 17.88
C GLU A 64 16.03 -4.62 18.43
N ASP A 65 16.69 -5.65 18.99
CA ASP A 65 16.07 -6.72 19.80
C ASP A 65 15.69 -6.17 21.18
N ASP A 66 14.94 -5.08 21.18
CA ASP A 66 14.25 -4.66 22.37
C ASP A 66 13.04 -5.58 22.47
N ASN A 67 13.18 -6.63 23.27
CA ASN A 67 12.08 -7.40 23.89
C ASN A 67 11.20 -6.48 24.79
N GLN A 68 10.94 -5.25 24.36
CA GLN A 68 9.85 -4.45 24.84
C GLN A 68 8.63 -5.00 24.11
N ASP A 69 7.77 -5.67 24.86
CA ASP A 69 6.38 -5.86 24.47
C ASP A 69 5.91 -4.54 23.86
N ILE A 70 5.47 -4.57 22.61
CA ILE A 70 4.84 -3.39 22.03
C ILE A 70 3.54 -3.24 22.83
N ASP A 71 3.58 -2.41 23.88
CA ASP A 71 2.41 -2.06 24.72
C ASP A 71 1.21 -1.56 23.87
N ASP A 72 1.48 -1.25 22.59
CA ASP A 72 0.58 -0.70 21.60
C ASP A 72 0.31 -1.66 20.40
N GLU A 73 0.39 -3.00 20.52
CA GLU A 73 0.06 -3.95 19.43
C GLU A 73 -1.32 -3.65 18.81
N GLU A 74 -2.32 -3.35 19.66
CA GLU A 74 -3.68 -2.95 19.26
C GLU A 74 -3.72 -1.66 18.44
N ASP A 75 -2.69 -0.81 18.52
CA ASP A 75 -2.62 0.43 17.74
C ASP A 75 -2.10 0.19 16.33
N TYR A 76 -1.37 -0.91 16.08
CA TYR A 76 -0.70 -1.16 14.81
C TYR A 76 -1.23 -2.35 14.02
N TYR A 77 -2.14 -3.12 14.62
CA TYR A 77 -2.89 -4.18 13.96
C TYR A 77 -4.39 -4.04 14.23
N TYR A 78 -5.20 -4.28 13.21
CA TYR A 78 -6.66 -4.35 13.34
C TYR A 78 -7.17 -5.61 12.63
N GLU A 79 -7.69 -6.58 13.39
CA GLU A 79 -8.17 -7.87 12.86
C GLU A 79 -7.10 -8.58 12.00
N GLY A 80 -5.84 -8.55 12.44
CA GLY A 80 -4.69 -9.12 11.71
C GLY A 80 -4.17 -8.27 10.54
N ILE A 81 -4.81 -7.15 10.22
CA ILE A 81 -4.37 -6.24 9.15
C ILE A 81 -3.36 -5.24 9.73
N PRO A 82 -2.13 -5.15 9.19
CA PRO A 82 -1.17 -4.15 9.64
C PRO A 82 -1.61 -2.75 9.20
N VAL A 83 -1.54 -1.79 10.12
CA VAL A 83 -1.87 -0.38 9.86
C VAL A 83 -0.60 0.48 9.85
N TRP A 84 -0.62 1.57 9.07
CA TRP A 84 0.57 2.39 8.80
C TRP A 84 0.79 3.52 9.81
N GLN A 85 -0.26 3.89 10.53
CA GLN A 85 -0.27 4.89 11.57
C GLN A 85 -1.05 4.33 12.77
N PRO A 86 -0.74 4.76 14.00
CA PRO A 86 -1.49 4.34 15.18
C PRO A 86 -2.99 4.43 14.98
N LYS A 87 -3.71 3.36 15.34
CA LYS A 87 -5.17 3.22 15.26
C LYS A 87 -5.74 3.40 13.85
N GLY A 88 -4.92 3.18 12.81
CA GLY A 88 -5.31 3.32 11.41
C GLY A 88 -5.57 4.77 10.99
N ALA A 89 -4.96 5.75 11.67
CA ALA A 89 -5.12 7.16 11.33
C ALA A 89 -4.64 7.47 9.90
N TYR A 90 -5.31 8.42 9.24
CA TYR A 90 -4.92 8.84 7.89
C TYR A 90 -3.87 9.94 7.98
N LYS A 91 -2.74 9.82 7.27
CA LYS A 91 -1.74 10.88 7.20
C LYS A 91 -2.26 12.09 6.43
N TYR A 92 -3.04 11.84 5.38
CA TYR A 92 -3.63 12.85 4.51
C TYR A 92 -5.15 12.89 4.59
N SER A 93 -5.70 14.10 4.56
CA SER A 93 -7.14 14.33 4.42
C SER A 93 -7.39 15.63 3.67
N LYS A 94 -8.66 15.94 3.38
CA LYS A 94 -9.03 17.26 2.84
C LYS A 94 -8.51 18.40 3.73
N ALA A 95 -8.62 18.26 5.06
CA ALA A 95 -8.20 19.28 6.00
C ALA A 95 -6.72 19.63 5.86
N THR A 96 -5.88 18.66 5.48
CA THR A 96 -4.45 18.87 5.21
C THR A 96 -4.20 19.89 4.10
N PHE A 97 -5.13 20.05 3.15
CA PHE A 97 -4.93 20.84 1.93
C PHE A 97 -5.85 22.07 1.78
N ILE A 98 -6.99 22.13 2.48
CA ILE A 98 -7.97 23.23 2.36
C ILE A 98 -7.34 24.61 2.59
N ASN A 99 -6.43 24.72 3.56
CA ASN A 99 -5.77 25.97 3.93
C ASN A 99 -4.28 25.98 3.58
N SER A 100 -3.85 25.19 2.59
CA SER A 100 -2.44 25.16 2.24
C SER A 100 -1.97 26.52 1.74
N ALA A 101 -0.95 27.08 2.39
CA ALA A 101 -0.32 28.33 1.97
C ALA A 101 0.42 28.20 0.62
N LYS A 102 0.69 26.95 0.18
CA LYS A 102 1.36 26.65 -1.09
C LYS A 102 0.33 26.43 -2.19
N LYS A 103 0.65 26.88 -3.40
CA LYS A 103 -0.15 26.57 -4.59
C LYS A 103 -0.10 25.06 -4.87
N LEU A 104 -1.24 24.40 -4.69
CA LEU A 104 -1.38 22.97 -4.95
C LEU A 104 -1.30 22.67 -6.44
N LYS A 105 -0.60 21.57 -6.77
CA LYS A 105 -0.59 20.96 -8.10
C LYS A 105 -1.26 19.59 -7.98
N PHE A 106 -2.04 19.23 -8.98
CA PHE A 106 -2.85 18.01 -8.96
C PHE A 106 -2.44 17.06 -10.09
N VAL A 107 -2.56 15.76 -9.83
CA VAL A 107 -2.65 14.72 -10.87
C VAL A 107 -4.01 14.07 -10.71
N PHE A 108 -4.87 14.25 -11.71
CA PHE A 108 -6.22 13.69 -11.71
C PHE A 108 -6.21 12.36 -12.43
N PHE A 109 -6.76 11.32 -11.82
CA PHE A 109 -6.89 9.99 -12.41
C PHE A 109 -8.29 9.43 -12.18
N TRP A 110 -8.70 8.43 -12.95
CA TRP A 110 -9.99 7.75 -12.73
C TRP A 110 -10.03 6.36 -13.37
N LYS A 111 -10.10 6.30 -14.71
CA LYS A 111 -10.23 5.04 -15.45
C LYS A 111 -8.87 4.45 -15.75
N PRO A 112 -8.75 3.11 -15.76
CA PRO A 112 -7.53 2.42 -16.16
C PRO A 112 -7.26 2.56 -17.66
N ASN A 113 -6.00 2.43 -18.05
CA ASN A 113 -5.55 2.29 -19.42
C ASN A 113 -4.42 1.25 -19.46
N ALA A 114 -4.70 0.07 -20.01
CA ALA A 114 -3.74 -1.04 -20.02
C ALA A 114 -2.60 -0.85 -21.04
N GLU A 115 -2.70 0.13 -21.95
CA GLU A 115 -1.75 0.29 -23.06
C GLU A 115 -0.53 1.14 -22.68
N VAL A 116 -0.63 1.97 -21.63
CA VAL A 116 0.41 2.92 -21.25
C VAL A 116 0.52 3.04 -19.74
N VAL A 117 1.73 3.36 -19.26
CA VAL A 117 1.95 3.74 -17.86
C VAL A 117 1.84 5.27 -17.75
N ASP A 118 0.65 5.73 -17.35
CA ASP A 118 0.33 7.13 -17.06
C ASP A 118 -0.51 7.25 -15.77
N GLU A 119 -1.21 8.37 -15.54
CA GLU A 119 -2.03 8.54 -14.35
C GLU A 119 -3.11 7.47 -14.16
N SER A 120 -3.51 6.76 -15.22
CA SER A 120 -4.46 5.67 -15.15
C SER A 120 -3.96 4.51 -14.28
N CYS A 121 -2.65 4.38 -14.11
CA CYS A 121 -2.06 3.32 -13.28
C CYS A 121 -2.42 3.46 -11.79
N PHE A 122 -2.88 4.64 -11.36
CA PHE A 122 -3.40 4.90 -10.01
C PHE A 122 -4.80 4.31 -9.77
N SER A 123 -5.52 3.92 -10.83
CA SER A 123 -6.80 3.24 -10.70
C SER A 123 -6.63 1.88 -10.03
N GLN A 124 -7.54 1.51 -9.13
CA GLN A 124 -7.59 0.16 -8.56
C GLN A 124 -7.87 -0.91 -9.62
N TRP A 125 -8.48 -0.50 -10.74
CA TRP A 125 -8.89 -1.38 -11.84
C TRP A 125 -7.82 -1.52 -12.93
N GLN A 126 -6.68 -0.86 -12.77
CA GLN A 126 -5.55 -1.02 -13.68
C GLN A 126 -5.05 -2.46 -13.61
N PRO A 127 -4.96 -3.20 -14.74
CA PRO A 127 -4.22 -4.45 -14.79
C PRO A 127 -2.77 -4.20 -14.36
N SER A 128 -2.40 -4.77 -13.22
CA SER A 128 -1.09 -4.58 -12.61
C SER A 128 -0.83 -5.77 -11.70
N PRO A 129 -0.43 -6.94 -12.26
CA PRO A 129 -0.28 -8.15 -11.48
C PRO A 129 0.73 -7.97 -10.34
N PHE A 130 0.43 -8.53 -9.17
CA PHE A 130 1.33 -8.60 -8.02
C PHE A 130 0.92 -9.78 -7.13
N SER A 131 1.81 -10.20 -6.23
CA SER A 131 1.52 -11.26 -5.27
C SER A 131 1.74 -10.81 -3.82
N VAL A 132 1.00 -11.44 -2.91
CA VAL A 132 1.17 -11.27 -1.46
C VAL A 132 1.08 -12.64 -0.83
N ASP A 133 2.15 -13.09 -0.17
CA ASP A 133 2.21 -14.37 0.56
C ASP A 133 1.79 -15.61 -0.24
N GLY A 134 2.03 -15.59 -1.56
CA GLY A 134 1.71 -16.68 -2.47
C GLY A 134 0.40 -16.50 -3.23
N ASP A 135 -0.49 -15.61 -2.77
CA ASP A 135 -1.68 -15.23 -3.54
C ASP A 135 -1.32 -14.29 -4.67
N GLU A 136 -1.85 -14.55 -5.87
CA GLU A 136 -1.67 -13.69 -7.04
C GLU A 136 -2.91 -12.84 -7.30
N TYR A 137 -2.71 -11.54 -7.51
CA TYR A 137 -3.75 -10.58 -7.79
C TYR A 137 -3.53 -9.95 -9.16
N TYR A 138 -4.58 -9.92 -9.98
CA TYR A 138 -4.59 -9.27 -11.29
C TYR A 138 -4.54 -7.75 -11.20
N CYS A 139 -5.20 -7.18 -10.19
CA CYS A 139 -5.24 -5.74 -9.92
C CYS A 139 -5.53 -5.46 -8.44
N ALA A 140 -5.37 -4.21 -8.02
CA ALA A 140 -5.55 -3.83 -6.62
C ALA A 140 -7.02 -3.89 -6.14
N GLU A 141 -8.02 -3.78 -7.04
CA GLU A 141 -9.43 -4.05 -6.69
C GLU A 141 -9.62 -5.52 -6.27
N GLN A 142 -8.96 -6.46 -6.92
CA GLN A 142 -9.06 -7.88 -6.57
C GLN A 142 -8.57 -8.09 -5.14
N TYR A 143 -7.39 -7.58 -4.82
CA TYR A 143 -6.82 -7.60 -3.47
C TYR A 143 -7.77 -6.98 -2.45
N MET A 144 -8.27 -5.77 -2.73
CA MET A 144 -9.16 -5.06 -1.82
C MET A 144 -10.45 -5.85 -1.52
N MET A 145 -11.03 -6.51 -2.53
CA MET A 145 -12.25 -7.29 -2.34
C MET A 145 -11.98 -8.65 -1.71
N ALA A 146 -10.84 -9.30 -2.00
CA ALA A 146 -10.43 -10.55 -1.36
C ALA A 146 -10.15 -10.33 0.14
N GLU A 147 -9.37 -9.30 0.49
CA GLU A 147 -9.14 -8.90 1.89
C GLU A 147 -10.44 -8.55 2.62
N LYS A 148 -11.39 -7.94 1.90
CA LYS A 148 -12.72 -7.70 2.47
C LYS A 148 -13.44 -9.02 2.78
N ALA A 149 -13.41 -9.99 1.88
CA ALA A 149 -14.03 -11.29 2.12
C ALA A 149 -13.37 -12.02 3.30
N ARG A 150 -12.02 -12.01 3.38
CA ARG A 150 -11.25 -12.55 4.52
C ARG A 150 -11.62 -11.91 5.85
N LEU A 151 -11.68 -10.58 5.89
CA LEU A 151 -12.05 -9.82 7.09
C LEU A 151 -13.42 -10.20 7.65
N PHE A 152 -14.35 -10.63 6.80
CA PHE A 152 -15.70 -11.05 7.21
C PHE A 152 -15.91 -12.57 7.18
N GLY A 153 -14.83 -13.35 6.99
CA GLY A 153 -14.84 -14.81 6.98
C GLY A 153 -15.69 -15.42 5.87
N ASP A 154 -15.74 -14.79 4.69
CA ASP A 154 -16.54 -15.25 3.56
C ASP A 154 -15.68 -15.93 2.48
N GLU A 155 -15.21 -17.14 2.79
CA GLU A 155 -14.31 -17.93 1.94
C GLU A 155 -14.91 -18.22 0.54
N GLU A 156 -16.23 -18.43 0.44
CA GLU A 156 -16.89 -18.65 -0.86
C GLU A 156 -16.76 -17.43 -1.78
N VAL A 157 -17.04 -16.23 -1.24
CA VAL A 157 -16.94 -14.99 -2.04
C VAL A 157 -15.47 -14.64 -2.31
N GLU A 158 -14.56 -14.93 -1.38
CA GLU A 158 -13.13 -14.81 -1.60
C GLU A 158 -12.69 -15.67 -2.80
N GLU A 159 -13.05 -16.96 -2.83
CA GLU A 159 -12.72 -17.87 -3.92
C GLU A 159 -13.29 -17.37 -5.27
N GLU A 160 -14.54 -16.89 -5.30
CA GLU A 160 -15.12 -16.28 -6.49
C GLU A 160 -14.35 -15.03 -6.96
N ILE A 161 -13.87 -14.19 -6.03
CA ILE A 161 -13.06 -12.99 -6.34
C ILE A 161 -11.68 -13.39 -6.87
N MET A 162 -11.04 -14.39 -6.28
CA MET A 162 -9.72 -14.86 -6.68
C MET A 162 -9.74 -15.54 -8.06
N ASN A 163 -10.87 -16.14 -8.44
CA ASN A 163 -11.04 -16.83 -9.72
C ASN A 163 -11.48 -15.92 -10.91
N THR A 164 -11.56 -14.61 -10.72
CA THR A 164 -11.90 -13.66 -11.81
C THR A 164 -10.79 -12.65 -12.08
N SER A 165 -10.71 -12.16 -13.32
CA SER A 165 -9.84 -11.05 -13.73
C SER A 165 -10.64 -9.80 -14.13
N ASP A 166 -11.97 -9.80 -13.97
CA ASP A 166 -12.83 -8.63 -14.25
C ASP A 166 -13.03 -7.76 -12.99
N PRO A 167 -12.46 -6.54 -12.93
CA PRO A 167 -12.62 -5.63 -11.79
C PRO A 167 -14.07 -5.26 -11.50
N LYS A 168 -14.93 -5.23 -12.53
CA LYS A 168 -16.35 -4.94 -12.35
C LYS A 168 -17.04 -6.08 -11.62
N LEU A 169 -16.67 -7.33 -11.93
CA LEU A 169 -17.18 -8.50 -11.22
C LEU A 169 -16.63 -8.58 -9.79
N MET A 170 -15.33 -8.35 -9.59
CA MET A 170 -14.70 -8.28 -8.24
C MET A 170 -15.46 -7.31 -7.33
N LYS A 171 -15.72 -6.09 -7.83
CA LYS A 171 -16.49 -5.08 -7.09
C LYS A 171 -17.93 -5.51 -6.80
N ALA A 172 -18.56 -6.22 -7.73
CA ALA A 172 -19.92 -6.73 -7.54
C ALA A 172 -19.95 -7.85 -6.48
N LEU A 173 -18.97 -8.74 -6.46
CA LEU A 173 -18.79 -9.79 -5.47
C LEU A 173 -18.47 -9.21 -4.09
N GLY A 174 -17.58 -8.23 -4.00
CA GLY A 174 -17.28 -7.54 -2.75
C GLY A 174 -18.48 -6.83 -2.10
N ARG A 175 -19.56 -6.56 -2.84
CA ARG A 175 -20.83 -6.06 -2.29
C ARG A 175 -21.72 -7.17 -1.71
N LYS A 176 -21.46 -8.43 -2.05
CA LYS A 176 -22.20 -9.62 -1.59
C LYS A 176 -21.56 -10.32 -0.40
N VAL A 177 -20.36 -9.90 0.01
CA VAL A 177 -19.66 -10.43 1.21
C VAL A 177 -20.62 -10.50 2.39
N ARG A 178 -20.77 -11.71 2.93
CA ARG A 178 -21.59 -12.05 4.09
C ARG A 178 -21.01 -11.44 5.35
N ASN A 179 -21.83 -11.33 6.40
CA ASN A 179 -21.42 -10.79 7.72
C ASN A 179 -20.81 -9.37 7.69
N PHE A 180 -21.06 -8.60 6.64
CA PHE A 180 -20.49 -7.26 6.48
C PHE A 180 -20.93 -6.31 7.59
N ASP A 181 -19.95 -5.79 8.33
CA ASP A 181 -20.12 -4.71 9.29
C ASP A 181 -19.45 -3.42 8.75
N PRO A 182 -20.21 -2.34 8.50
CA PRO A 182 -19.67 -1.07 8.05
C PRO A 182 -18.63 -0.45 9.00
N GLN A 183 -18.76 -0.65 10.31
CA GLN A 183 -17.84 -0.07 11.31
C GLN A 183 -16.50 -0.80 11.31
N VAL A 184 -16.52 -2.12 11.21
CA VAL A 184 -15.30 -2.95 11.05
C VAL A 184 -14.62 -2.58 9.73
N TRP A 185 -15.40 -2.48 8.64
CA TRP A 185 -14.87 -2.09 7.34
C TRP A 185 -14.28 -0.68 7.35
N ASP A 186 -14.93 0.29 8.00
CA ASP A 186 -14.44 1.67 8.05
C ASP A 186 -13.09 1.80 8.75
N LYS A 187 -12.80 0.92 9.73
CA LYS A 187 -11.50 0.83 10.41
C LYS A 187 -10.43 0.16 9.55
N ALA A 188 -10.79 -0.91 8.82
CA ALA A 188 -9.83 -1.74 8.06
C ALA A 188 -9.51 -1.22 6.65
N LYS A 189 -10.51 -0.69 5.93
CA LYS A 189 -10.45 -0.51 4.46
C LYS A 189 -9.28 0.35 3.98
N TYR A 190 -8.89 1.35 4.76
CA TYR A 190 -7.85 2.28 4.36
C TYR A 190 -6.49 1.58 4.35
N SER A 191 -6.19 0.83 5.42
CA SER A 191 -4.98 0.01 5.53
C SER A 191 -4.92 -1.09 4.48
N ILE A 192 -6.04 -1.77 4.20
CA ILE A 192 -6.12 -2.73 3.08
C ILE A 192 -5.71 -2.06 1.76
N VAL A 193 -6.26 -0.88 1.45
CA VAL A 193 -5.91 -0.17 0.21
C VAL A 193 -4.46 0.33 0.21
N LEU A 194 -3.92 0.75 1.35
CA LEU A 194 -2.50 1.10 1.48
C LEU A 194 -1.61 -0.10 1.18
N ASN A 195 -1.87 -1.24 1.83
CA ASN A 195 -1.09 -2.47 1.69
C ASN A 195 -1.11 -2.97 0.25
N GLY A 196 -2.31 -3.11 -0.34
CA GLY A 196 -2.45 -3.56 -1.73
C GLY A 196 -1.77 -2.63 -2.74
N ASN A 197 -1.86 -1.31 -2.57
CA ASN A 197 -1.14 -0.38 -3.43
C ASN A 197 0.37 -0.45 -3.22
N TYR A 198 0.86 -0.60 -1.99
CA TYR A 198 2.29 -0.77 -1.73
C TYR A 198 2.83 -1.99 -2.50
N TYR A 199 2.22 -3.16 -2.33
CA TYR A 199 2.63 -4.38 -3.03
C TYR A 199 2.53 -4.25 -4.56
N LYS A 200 1.42 -3.66 -5.06
CA LYS A 200 1.27 -3.34 -6.48
C LYS A 200 2.43 -2.52 -7.00
N PHE A 201 2.74 -1.38 -6.38
CA PHE A 201 3.75 -0.46 -6.90
C PHE A 201 5.16 -1.00 -6.73
N THR A 202 5.50 -1.66 -5.61
CA THR A 202 6.85 -2.21 -5.42
C THR A 202 7.18 -3.35 -6.38
N GLN A 203 6.16 -4.08 -6.87
CA GLN A 203 6.34 -5.18 -7.83
C GLN A 203 6.20 -4.74 -9.31
N ASN A 204 5.72 -3.52 -9.57
CA ASN A 204 5.53 -2.99 -10.92
C ASN A 204 6.42 -1.75 -11.14
N LYS A 205 7.68 -1.96 -11.52
CA LYS A 205 8.72 -0.91 -11.55
C LYS A 205 8.33 0.34 -12.34
N GLU A 206 7.80 0.22 -13.55
CA GLU A 206 7.43 1.40 -14.36
C GLU A 206 6.32 2.21 -13.68
N MET A 207 5.33 1.54 -13.07
CA MET A 207 4.26 2.20 -12.32
C MET A 207 4.81 2.85 -11.04
N MET A 208 5.77 2.21 -10.36
CA MET A 208 6.48 2.76 -9.21
C MET A 208 7.20 4.07 -9.57
N ASP A 209 7.98 4.02 -10.66
CA ASP A 209 8.73 5.17 -11.17
C ASP A 209 7.76 6.32 -11.52
N PHE A 210 6.61 6.01 -12.14
CA PHE A 210 5.58 6.99 -12.43
C PHE A 210 4.97 7.59 -11.16
N LEU A 211 4.62 6.78 -10.16
CA LEU A 211 4.13 7.26 -8.86
C LEU A 211 5.13 8.21 -8.19
N LEU A 212 6.42 7.84 -8.15
CA LEU A 212 7.48 8.67 -7.59
C LEU A 212 7.67 9.99 -8.37
N SER A 213 7.56 9.95 -9.69
CA SER A 213 7.68 11.13 -10.57
C SER A 213 6.62 12.21 -10.31
N THR A 214 5.50 11.84 -9.67
CA THR A 214 4.48 12.81 -9.30
C THR A 214 4.98 13.85 -8.31
N GLY A 215 6.07 13.57 -7.56
CA GLY A 215 6.69 14.48 -6.61
C GLY A 215 5.76 14.79 -5.44
N ASP A 216 5.50 16.07 -5.20
CA ASP A 216 4.61 16.54 -4.12
C ASP A 216 3.20 16.89 -4.62
N LYS A 217 2.84 16.49 -5.86
CA LYS A 217 1.49 16.75 -6.38
C LYS A 217 0.45 15.95 -5.58
N VAL A 218 -0.71 16.55 -5.38
CA VAL A 218 -1.86 15.88 -4.77
C VAL A 218 -2.47 14.94 -5.81
N LEU A 219 -2.57 13.67 -5.48
CA LEU A 219 -3.20 12.67 -6.34
C LEU A 219 -4.71 12.70 -6.10
N VAL A 220 -5.49 12.76 -7.16
CA VAL A 220 -6.94 13.00 -7.07
C VAL A 220 -7.69 11.99 -7.91
N GLU A 221 -8.46 11.12 -7.24
CA GLU A 221 -9.38 10.24 -7.93
C GLU A 221 -10.62 11.05 -8.37
N ALA A 222 -10.59 11.48 -9.63
CA ALA A 222 -11.60 12.28 -10.29
C ALA A 222 -12.79 11.44 -10.78
N SER A 223 -13.30 10.57 -9.92
CA SER A 223 -14.52 9.80 -10.13
C SER A 223 -15.75 10.68 -9.87
N PRO A 224 -16.65 10.88 -10.86
CA PRO A 224 -17.85 11.71 -10.68
C PRO A 224 -18.86 11.16 -9.67
N MET A 225 -18.82 9.84 -9.42
CA MET A 225 -19.84 9.12 -8.66
C MET A 225 -19.34 8.61 -7.31
N ASP A 226 -18.02 8.56 -7.10
CA ASP A 226 -17.42 8.06 -5.85
C ASP A 226 -17.12 9.23 -4.90
N THR A 227 -17.72 9.19 -3.70
CA THR A 227 -17.52 10.18 -2.64
C THR A 227 -16.71 9.65 -1.45
N ILE A 228 -16.28 8.39 -1.49
CA ILE A 228 -15.42 7.79 -0.47
C ILE A 228 -13.98 7.79 -0.99
N TRP A 229 -13.71 7.05 -2.04
CA TRP A 229 -12.39 6.93 -2.63
C TRP A 229 -12.08 8.12 -3.54
N GLY A 230 -13.11 8.64 -4.23
CA GLY A 230 -13.02 9.79 -5.13
C GLY A 230 -13.47 11.13 -4.55
N ILE A 231 -13.42 12.17 -5.39
CA ILE A 231 -13.86 13.54 -5.06
C ILE A 231 -15.33 13.85 -5.39
N GLY A 232 -16.03 12.95 -6.08
CA GLY A 232 -17.39 13.17 -6.56
C GLY A 232 -17.50 14.16 -7.73
N PHE A 233 -16.42 14.33 -8.50
CA PHE A 233 -16.34 15.17 -9.71
C PHE A 233 -15.39 14.55 -10.73
N GLY A 234 -15.69 14.75 -12.01
CA GLY A 234 -14.74 14.47 -13.11
C GLY A 234 -13.64 15.52 -13.20
N LYS A 235 -12.51 15.16 -13.83
CA LYS A 235 -11.30 16.01 -13.92
C LYS A 235 -11.53 17.38 -14.56
N ASP A 236 -12.49 17.47 -15.48
CA ASP A 236 -12.80 18.70 -16.23
C ASP A 236 -13.74 19.64 -15.46
N ASN A 237 -14.27 19.23 -14.31
CA ASN A 237 -15.11 20.09 -13.48
C ASN A 237 -14.25 21.16 -12.78
N GLU A 238 -14.65 22.43 -12.87
CA GLU A 238 -13.92 23.54 -12.23
C GLU A 238 -13.75 23.35 -10.71
N LYS A 239 -14.74 22.74 -10.05
CA LYS A 239 -14.71 22.45 -8.60
C LYS A 239 -13.69 21.37 -8.24
N ALA A 240 -13.26 20.54 -9.19
CA ALA A 240 -12.25 19.50 -8.94
C ALA A 240 -10.89 20.10 -8.53
N LYS A 241 -10.60 21.35 -8.91
CA LYS A 241 -9.34 22.04 -8.55
C LYS A 241 -9.40 22.74 -7.19
N ASN A 242 -10.54 22.69 -6.49
CA ASN A 242 -10.73 23.31 -5.18
C ASN A 242 -11.10 22.23 -4.15
N VAL A 243 -10.12 21.87 -3.29
CA VAL A 243 -10.28 20.83 -2.26
C VAL A 243 -11.47 21.10 -1.34
N ALA A 244 -11.75 22.37 -1.00
CA ALA A 244 -12.88 22.72 -0.15
C ALA A 244 -14.24 22.37 -0.79
N MET A 245 -14.32 22.39 -2.12
CA MET A 245 -15.53 22.12 -2.88
C MET A 245 -15.79 20.62 -3.12
N TRP A 246 -14.79 19.75 -2.91
CA TRP A 246 -14.94 18.31 -3.14
C TRP A 246 -16.08 17.73 -2.31
N ARG A 247 -16.96 16.97 -2.95
CA ARG A 247 -18.05 16.26 -2.28
C ARG A 247 -17.56 14.98 -1.61
N GLY A 248 -16.55 14.37 -2.22
CA GLY A 248 -15.93 13.15 -1.73
C GLY A 248 -14.68 13.35 -0.87
N LYS A 249 -14.24 12.26 -0.24
CA LYS A 249 -13.10 12.25 0.68
C LYS A 249 -11.75 12.09 -0.01
N ASN A 250 -11.70 11.65 -1.27
CA ASN A 250 -10.46 11.36 -2.01
C ASN A 250 -9.53 10.35 -1.30
N LEU A 251 -10.09 9.34 -0.62
CA LEU A 251 -9.27 8.41 0.15
C LEU A 251 -8.23 7.68 -0.70
N LEU A 252 -8.53 7.35 -1.97
CA LEU A 252 -7.58 6.61 -2.81
C LEU A 252 -6.39 7.48 -3.17
N GLY A 253 -6.65 8.73 -3.57
CA GLY A 253 -5.58 9.69 -3.87
C GLY A 253 -4.66 9.93 -2.66
N PHE A 254 -5.23 10.01 -1.46
CA PHE A 254 -4.47 10.14 -0.22
C PHE A 254 -3.68 8.88 0.13
N ALA A 255 -4.28 7.69 0.01
CA ALA A 255 -3.58 6.43 0.22
C ALA A 255 -2.36 6.29 -0.71
N LEU A 256 -2.52 6.61 -2.00
CA LEU A 256 -1.41 6.58 -2.96
C LEU A 256 -0.30 7.58 -2.63
N MET A 257 -0.62 8.73 -2.02
CA MET A 257 0.39 9.68 -1.55
C MET A 257 1.17 9.14 -0.35
N GLU A 258 0.51 8.44 0.57
CA GLU A 258 1.19 7.75 1.67
C GLU A 258 2.10 6.64 1.14
N VAL A 259 1.59 5.80 0.23
CA VAL A 259 2.38 4.75 -0.45
C VAL A 259 3.59 5.35 -1.16
N ARG A 260 3.43 6.45 -1.88
CA ARG A 260 4.53 7.16 -2.54
C ARG A 260 5.60 7.62 -1.55
N ASP A 261 5.19 8.18 -0.41
CA ASP A 261 6.14 8.66 0.59
C ASP A 261 6.89 7.50 1.24
N GLU A 262 6.21 6.39 1.49
CA GLU A 262 6.80 5.19 2.05
C GLU A 262 7.78 4.53 1.08
N ILE A 263 7.39 4.34 -0.19
CA ILE A 263 8.28 3.84 -1.23
C ILE A 263 9.48 4.79 -1.39
N ARG A 264 9.28 6.11 -1.41
CA ARG A 264 10.38 7.07 -1.49
C ARG A 264 11.38 6.90 -0.34
N LYS A 265 10.90 6.64 0.87
CA LYS A 265 11.74 6.41 2.06
C LYS A 265 12.48 5.08 1.98
N VAL A 266 11.75 4.00 1.68
CA VAL A 266 12.26 2.62 1.73
C VAL A 266 13.16 2.27 0.55
N TYR A 267 12.85 2.79 -0.64
CA TYR A 267 13.56 2.50 -1.89
C TYR A 267 14.58 3.57 -2.28
N GLN A 268 14.82 4.59 -1.45
CA GLN A 268 15.73 5.70 -1.75
C GLN A 268 17.13 5.22 -2.18
N ASN A 269 17.63 4.20 -1.48
CA ASN A 269 19.02 3.75 -1.56
C ASN A 269 19.18 2.41 -2.28
N VAL A 270 18.16 1.91 -3.00
CA VAL A 270 18.24 0.61 -3.70
C VAL A 270 19.36 0.52 -4.73
N HIS A 271 19.78 1.66 -5.27
CA HIS A 271 20.91 1.75 -6.20
C HIS A 271 22.28 1.44 -5.56
N LEU A 272 22.35 1.37 -4.24
CA LEU A 272 23.54 0.98 -3.48
C LEU A 272 23.59 -0.54 -3.19
N LEU A 273 22.52 -1.27 -3.50
CA LEU A 273 22.42 -2.71 -3.30
C LEU A 273 23.14 -3.45 -4.42
N LYS A 274 23.62 -4.65 -4.10
CA LYS A 274 24.14 -5.62 -5.07
C LYS A 274 23.05 -6.27 -5.91
#